data_AF-A0A6B3HK19-F1
#
_entry.id   AF-A0A6B3HK19-F1
#
_cell.length_a   1.000
_cell.length_b   1.000
_cell.length_c   1.000
_cell.angle_alpha   90.00
_cell.angle_beta   90.00
_cell.angle_gamma   90.00
#
_symmetry.space_group_name_H-M   'P 1'
#
loop_
_entity.id
_entity.type
_entity.pdbx_description
1 polymer ?
#
loop_
_entity_poly.entity_id
_entity_poly.type
_entity_poly.pdbx_seq_one_letter_code
_entity_poly.pdbx_strand_id
1 'polypeptide(L)'
;PGLILLYYLTNVLAVSPALAGAAVFLPKAWDVLINPLVGALSDRSRLRGGPRRPFLLIGACTLPPLFALIFAAPPVRGMAAAAYVA
;
A
#
# COMPACT_ATOMS: atom_id res chain seq x y z
N PRO A 1 -7.68 -14.51 -0.77
CA PRO A 1 -8.04 -13.45 -1.76
C PRO A 1 -7.08 -13.30 -2.96
N GLY A 2 -5.76 -13.32 -2.78
CA GLY A 2 -4.80 -13.07 -3.89
C GLY A 2 -4.86 -14.07 -5.06
N LEU A 3 -5.19 -15.34 -4.79
CA LEU A 3 -5.37 -16.36 -5.84
C LEU A 3 -6.60 -16.06 -6.71
N ILE A 4 -7.68 -15.57 -6.11
CA ILE A 4 -8.91 -15.19 -6.84
C ILE A 4 -8.64 -13.94 -7.69
N LEU A 5 -7.88 -12.97 -7.17
CA LEU A 5 -7.49 -11.77 -7.91
C LEU A 5 -6.58 -12.09 -9.11
N LEU A 6 -5.58 -12.96 -8.90
CA LEU A 6 -4.71 -13.42 -9.98
C LEU A 6 -5.50 -14.14 -11.08
N TYR A 7 -6.43 -15.02 -10.68
CA TYR A 7 -7.33 -15.69 -11.61
C TYR A 7 -8.18 -14.68 -12.40
N TYR A 8 -8.77 -13.70 -11.74
CA TYR A 8 -9.57 -12.66 -12.39
C TYR A 8 -8.75 -11.83 -13.38
N LEU A 9 -7.56 -11.37 -13.00
CA LEU A 9 -6.67 -10.59 -13.85
C LEU A 9 -6.25 -11.36 -15.12
N THR A 10 -5.96 -12.65 -14.98
CA THR A 10 -5.47 -13.48 -16.08
C THR A 10 -6.58 -14.09 -16.95
N ASN A 11 -7.64 -14.60 -16.35
CA ASN A 11 -8.70 -15.36 -17.05
C ASN A 11 -9.92 -14.53 -17.42
N VAL A 12 -10.16 -13.38 -16.75
CA VAL A 12 -11.31 -12.50 -17.07
C VAL A 12 -10.84 -11.24 -17.81
N LEU A 13 -9.76 -10.62 -17.34
CA LEU A 13 -9.22 -9.38 -17.93
C LEU A 13 -8.12 -9.62 -18.97
N ALA A 14 -7.74 -10.87 -19.23
CA ALA A 14 -6.70 -11.25 -20.20
C ALA A 14 -5.34 -10.55 -20.00
N VAL A 15 -5.00 -10.18 -18.77
CA VAL A 15 -3.69 -9.61 -18.42
C VAL A 15 -2.65 -10.73 -18.43
N SER A 16 -1.43 -10.43 -18.89
CA SER A 16 -0.35 -11.42 -18.90
C SER A 16 -0.09 -11.97 -17.48
N PRO A 17 0.15 -13.28 -17.32
CA PRO A 17 0.40 -13.88 -16.01
C PRO A 17 1.58 -13.26 -15.26
N ALA A 18 2.61 -12.82 -15.99
CA ALA A 18 3.77 -12.13 -15.43
C ALA A 18 3.38 -10.79 -14.79
N LEU A 19 2.59 -9.96 -15.48
CA LEU A 19 2.12 -8.67 -14.96
C LEU A 19 1.13 -8.85 -13.82
N ALA A 20 0.17 -9.76 -13.95
CA ALA A 20 -0.81 -10.05 -12.91
C ALA A 20 -0.14 -10.61 -11.64
N GLY A 21 0.86 -11.48 -11.81
CA GLY A 21 1.69 -11.99 -10.72
C GLY A 21 2.47 -10.87 -10.02
N ALA A 22 3.11 -9.99 -10.78
CA ALA A 22 3.81 -8.83 -10.22
C ALA A 22 2.87 -7.90 -9.45
N ALA A 23 1.68 -7.61 -9.99
CA ALA A 23 0.68 -6.75 -9.35
C ALA A 23 0.18 -7.30 -8.00
N VAL A 24 0.07 -8.63 -7.86
CA VAL A 24 -0.34 -9.27 -6.59
C VAL A 24 0.85 -9.43 -5.63
N PHE A 25 2.06 -9.61 -6.15
CA PHE A 25 3.25 -9.88 -5.35
C PHE A 25 3.89 -8.60 -4.79
N LEU A 26 4.03 -7.55 -5.59
CA LEU A 26 4.77 -6.33 -5.22
C LEU A 26 4.25 -5.69 -3.92
N PRO A 27 2.94 -5.47 -3.72
CA PRO A 27 2.44 -4.88 -2.48
C PRO A 27 2.77 -5.74 -1.25
N LYS A 28 2.70 -7.06 -1.39
CA LYS A 28 3.02 -7.98 -0.29
C LYS A 28 4.51 -8.03 0.02
N ALA A 29 5.34 -8.04 -1.02
CA ALA A 29 6.79 -7.98 -0.85
C ALA A 29 7.19 -6.69 -0.12
N TRP A 30 6.53 -5.58 -0.45
CA TRP A 30 6.69 -4.31 0.22
C TRP A 30 6.32 -4.38 1.71
N ASP A 31 5.17 -4.99 2.05
CA ASP A 31 4.76 -5.18 3.44
C ASP A 31 5.78 -6.00 4.26
N VAL A 32 6.36 -7.05 3.66
CA VAL A 32 7.38 -7.88 4.31
C VAL A 32 8.62 -7.08 4.69
N LEU A 33 8.97 -6.06 3.91
CA LEU A 33 10.12 -5.19 4.19
C LEU A 33 9.78 -4.07 5.19
N ILE A 34 8.61 -3.45 5.06
CA ILE A 34 8.21 -2.32 5.90
C ILE A 34 7.91 -2.76 7.34
N ASN A 35 7.24 -3.89 7.53
CA ASN A 35 6.80 -4.32 8.86
C ASN A 35 7.97 -4.49 9.87
N PRO A 36 9.10 -5.16 9.52
CA PRO A 36 10.27 -5.23 10.40
C PRO A 36 10.93 -3.88 10.65
N LEU A 37 11.00 -3.01 9.64
CA LEU A 37 11.58 -1.67 9.76
C LEU A 37 10.80 -0.80 10.75
N VAL A 38 9.47 -0.75 10.57
CA VAL A 38 8.57 0.00 11.45
C VAL A 38 8.56 -0.62 12.85
N GLY A 39 8.58 -1.96 12.95
CA GLY A 39 8.70 -2.67 14.22
C GLY A 39 9.98 -2.29 14.99
N ALA A 40 11.14 -2.36 14.33
CA ALA A 40 12.41 -1.99 14.93
C ALA A 40 12.48 -0.49 15.32
N LEU A 41 11.87 0.40 14.52
CA LEU A 41 11.80 1.82 14.84
C LEU A 41 10.88 2.10 16.04
N SER A 42 9.75 1.41 16.10
CA SER A 42 8.80 1.46 17.23
C SER A 42 9.44 0.98 18.53
N ASP A 43 10.14 -0.15 18.48
CA ASP A 43 10.80 -0.76 19.66
C ASP A 43 11.97 0.08 20.18
N ARG A 44 12.68 0.81 19.31
CA ARG A 44 13.75 1.74 19.71
C ARG A 44 13.23 3.10 20.19
N SER A 45 11.94 3.39 20.02
CA SER A 45 11.40 4.68 20.38
C SER A 45 11.30 4.86 21.91
N ARG A 46 11.91 5.93 22.43
CA ARG A 46 11.78 6.37 23.83
C ARG A 46 10.92 7.63 23.95
N LEU A 47 9.88 7.73 23.12
CA LEU A 47 9.03 8.91 23.05
C LEU A 47 8.24 9.10 24.37
N ARG A 48 8.12 10.36 24.82
CA ARG A 48 7.38 10.77 26.02
C ARG A 48 5.88 10.51 25.82
N GLY A 49 5.43 9.30 26.12
CA GLY A 49 4.04 8.85 25.90
C GLY A 49 3.86 7.32 25.80
N GLY A 50 4.96 6.56 25.84
CA GLY A 50 4.97 5.10 25.73
C GLY A 50 5.30 4.65 24.31
N PRO A 51 5.94 3.48 24.13
CA PRO A 51 6.57 3.08 22.85
C PRO A 51 5.59 2.91 21.68
N ARG A 52 4.29 2.72 21.92
CA ARG A 52 3.29 2.40 20.86
C ARG A 52 2.33 3.55 20.52
N ARG A 53 2.09 4.46 21.46
CA ARG A 53 1.07 5.51 21.35
C ARG A 53 1.28 6.49 20.17
N PRO A 54 2.50 7.03 19.95
CA PRO A 54 2.71 7.97 18.84
C PRO A 54 2.60 7.28 17.47
N PHE A 55 3.04 6.03 17.32
CA PHE A 55 2.92 5.29 16.05
C PHE A 55 1.47 5.01 15.68
N LEU A 56 0.64 4.65 16.66
CA LEU A 56 -0.79 4.44 16.46
C LEU A 56 -1.52 5.73 16.07
N LEU A 57 -1.15 6.87 16.67
CA LEU A 57 -1.73 8.17 16.34
C LEU A 57 -1.32 8.62 14.93
N ILE A 58 -0.05 8.46 14.56
CA ILE A 58 0.43 8.76 13.20
C ILE A 58 -0.35 7.90 12.20
N GLY A 59 -0.41 6.58 12.42
CA GLY A 59 -1.18 5.67 11.57
C GLY A 59 -2.66 6.06 11.46
N ALA A 60 -3.31 6.39 12.58
CA ALA A 60 -4.70 6.83 12.59
C ALA A 60 -4.95 8.15 11.83
N CYS A 61 -3.98 9.07 11.85
CA CYS A 61 -4.08 10.33 11.11
C CYS A 61 -3.74 10.17 9.62
N THR A 62 -2.79 9.29 9.26
CA THR A 62 -2.36 9.11 7.87
C THR A 62 -3.21 8.12 7.08
N LEU A 63 -3.84 7.14 7.74
CA LEU A 63 -4.61 6.10 7.05
C LEU A 63 -5.84 6.67 6.31
N PRO A 64 -6.71 7.52 6.90
CA PRO A 64 -7.87 8.05 6.20
C PRO A 64 -7.56 8.85 4.93
N PRO A 65 -6.60 9.81 4.92
CA PRO A 65 -6.29 10.56 3.70
C PRO A 65 -5.62 9.69 2.63
N LEU A 66 -4.74 8.74 2.99
CA LEU A 66 -4.15 7.82 2.02
C LEU A 66 -5.19 6.89 1.41
N PHE A 67 -6.12 6.39 2.23
CA PHE A 67 -7.24 5.59 1.75
C PHE A 67 -8.13 6.41 0.80
N ALA A 68 -8.49 7.64 1.18
CA ALA A 68 -9.25 8.54 0.32
C ALA A 68 -8.50 8.80 -1.00
N LEU A 69 -7.18 8.96 -0.97
CA LEU A 69 -6.36 9.16 -2.16
C LEU A 69 -6.40 7.96 -3.11
N ILE A 70 -6.47 6.71 -2.63
CA ILE A 70 -6.61 5.54 -3.51
C ILE A 70 -7.93 5.58 -4.30
N PHE A 71 -9.00 6.10 -3.68
CA PHE A 71 -10.35 6.14 -4.27
C PHE A 71 -10.75 7.51 -4.84
N ALA A 72 -9.88 8.51 -4.73
CA ALA A 72 -10.18 9.86 -5.18
C ALA A 72 -10.46 9.95 -6.69
N ALA A 73 -10.04 8.93 -7.46
CA ALA A 73 -10.25 8.77 -8.90
C ALA A 73 -10.31 10.11 -9.64
N PRO A 74 -9.29 10.98 -9.50
CA PRO A 74 -9.34 12.31 -10.04
C PRO A 74 -9.51 12.21 -11.57
N PRO A 75 -10.39 13.02 -12.19
CA PRO A 75 -10.57 13.02 -13.64
C PRO A 75 -9.41 13.76 -14.32
N VAL A 76 -8.17 13.40 -13.97
CA VAL A 76 -6.95 13.91 -14.58
C VAL A 76 -6.63 13.09 -15.82
N ARG A 77 -6.29 13.79 -16.91
CA ARG A 77 -5.90 13.19 -18.20
C ARG A 77 -4.48 13.65 -18.55
N GLY A 78 -3.73 12.83 -19.27
CA GLY A 78 -2.36 13.16 -19.70
C GLY A 78 -1.32 13.08 -18.58
N MET A 79 -0.29 13.93 -18.62
CA MET A 79 0.85 13.90 -17.68
C MET A 79 0.46 14.01 -16.20
N ALA A 80 -0.65 14.68 -15.89
CA ALA A 80 -1.18 14.78 -14.53
C ALA A 80 -1.69 13.42 -13.98
N ALA A 81 -2.18 12.53 -14.84
CA ALA A 81 -2.54 11.17 -14.45
C ALA A 81 -1.28 10.31 -14.21
N ALA A 82 -0.24 10.49 -15.04
CA ALA A 82 1.02 9.77 -14.87
C ALA A 82 1.73 10.15 -13.56
N ALA A 83 1.73 11.43 -13.17
CA ALA A 83 2.30 11.90 -11.92
C ALA A 83 1.49 11.51 -10.66
N TYR A 84 0.22 11.17 -10.82
CA TYR A 84 -0.64 10.69 -9.73
C TYR A 84 -0.52 9.18 -9.52
N VAL A 85 -0.19 8.43 -10.58
CA VAL A 85 -0.02 6.97 -10.55
C VAL A 85 1.42 6.56 -10.17
N ALA A 86 2.42 7.39 -10.51
CA ALA A 86 3.83 7.18 -10.17
C ALA A 86 4.12 7.46 -8.68
#